data_AF-A0A8T4EMB5-F1
#
_entry.id   AF-A0A8T4EMB5-F1
#
_cell.length_a   1.000
_cell.length_b   1.000
_cell.length_c   1.000
_cell.angle_alpha   90.00
_cell.angle_beta   90.00
_cell.angle_gamma   90.00
#
_symmetry.space_group_name_H-M   'P 1'
#
loop_
_entity.id
_entity.type
_entity.pdbx_description
1 polymer ?
#
loop_
_entity_poly.entity_id
_entity_poly.type
_entity_poly.pdbx_seq_one_letter_code
_entity_poly.pdbx_strand_id
1 'polypeptide(L)'
;MNLLPDGPSRIEESRQDILRSIERFEERYLEENPNLKKYMKESLWNVPEEHKPICSFFNSLREGAFWHVLGFLDGYESYGTGTPLNYVNPIETKRRREEDRIRASKYFSPGEKQELLDIAVNTALLIPIPSSWPGARRGHSLLYEELVVKDDSIFKHALTDSFKKQLNNGAFWEEHSGLSPGLNHGMSYGILEEILTEHFSDLDIDFAPKGFRIFYRDESDKREGNLSLLSDNAVDAYCKFARTIDKNLRDIAVSTKDVQHLVKNYLDELVVISDEGRESDERFKSLKNRVNRLKEPFIQNYLANSDIVRNTVAENLSLSAKYHNDEESVNDINKVLAVIPNKNDMLERIADKMGTTKETTKFIYKVGALSVQEKLRLLLSQPEPA
;
A
#
# COMPACT_ATOMS: atom_id res chain seq x y z
N MET A 1 16.34 -8.71 -20.92
CA MET A 1 15.05 -8.09 -20.62
C MET A 1 15.11 -6.63 -20.98
N ASN A 2 14.30 -6.22 -21.95
CA ASN A 2 14.18 -4.83 -22.38
C ASN A 2 13.01 -4.18 -21.62
N LEU A 3 13.34 -3.37 -20.61
CA LEU A 3 12.35 -2.67 -19.82
C LEU A 3 11.88 -1.41 -20.57
N LEU A 4 10.57 -1.21 -20.64
CA LEU A 4 9.99 -0.01 -21.20
C LEU A 4 10.20 1.16 -20.23
N PRO A 5 10.48 2.37 -20.75
CA PRO A 5 10.57 3.55 -19.91
C PRO A 5 9.19 3.85 -19.31
N ASP A 6 9.08 3.75 -17.98
CA ASP A 6 7.81 3.92 -17.29
C ASP A 6 7.68 5.28 -16.58
N GLY A 7 8.16 6.31 -17.28
CA GLY A 7 8.00 7.70 -16.82
C GLY A 7 6.52 8.09 -16.78
N PRO A 8 6.08 8.93 -15.83
CA PRO A 8 4.67 9.34 -15.70
C PRO A 8 4.06 9.94 -16.97
N SER A 9 4.89 10.49 -17.86
CA SER A 9 4.51 11.08 -19.14
C SER A 9 4.44 10.08 -20.30
N ARG A 10 4.99 8.87 -20.14
CA ARG A 10 5.07 7.83 -21.18
C ARG A 10 4.26 6.59 -20.84
N ILE A 11 3.63 6.52 -19.67
CA ILE A 11 2.97 5.31 -19.23
C ILE A 11 1.90 4.78 -20.19
N GLU A 12 1.11 5.67 -20.79
CA GLU A 12 0.10 5.25 -21.76
C GLU A 12 0.77 4.78 -23.06
N GLU A 13 1.83 5.46 -23.51
CA GLU A 13 2.64 5.01 -24.65
C GLU A 13 3.22 3.61 -24.38
N SER A 14 3.82 3.41 -23.21
CA SER A 14 4.36 2.12 -22.75
C SER A 14 3.28 1.05 -22.68
N ARG A 15 2.06 1.37 -22.20
CA ARG A 15 0.93 0.44 -22.21
C ARG A 15 0.53 0.06 -23.63
N GLN A 16 0.45 1.02 -24.55
CA GLN A 16 0.15 0.77 -25.95
C GLN A 16 1.28 0.00 -26.66
N ASP A 17 2.54 0.20 -26.28
CA ASP A 17 3.68 -0.59 -26.77
C ASP A 17 3.59 -2.05 -26.30
N ILE A 18 3.18 -2.29 -25.05
CA ILE A 18 2.93 -3.63 -24.52
C ILE A 18 1.79 -4.30 -25.26
N LEU A 19 0.64 -3.63 -25.41
CA LEU A 19 -0.52 -4.18 -26.12
C LEU A 19 -0.17 -4.54 -27.57
N ARG A 20 0.54 -3.66 -28.28
CA ARG A 20 1.04 -3.96 -29.64
C ARG A 20 2.05 -5.11 -29.68
N SER A 21 2.81 -5.31 -28.61
CA SER A 21 3.74 -6.43 -28.52
C SER A 21 3.01 -7.75 -28.26
N ILE A 22 1.97 -7.73 -27.43
CA ILE A 22 1.05 -8.86 -27.22
C ILE A 22 0.37 -9.23 -28.54
N GLU A 23 -0.22 -8.26 -29.25
CA GLU A 23 -0.90 -8.49 -30.53
C GLU A 23 0.04 -9.12 -31.56
N ARG A 24 1.24 -8.54 -31.75
CA ARG A 24 2.23 -9.09 -32.69
C ARG A 24 2.68 -10.50 -32.31
N PHE A 25 2.87 -10.77 -31.02
CA PHE A 25 3.23 -12.11 -30.56
C PHE A 25 2.09 -13.10 -30.83
N GLU A 26 0.85 -12.75 -30.48
CA GLU A 26 -0.33 -13.58 -30.71
C GLU A 26 -0.53 -13.87 -32.21
N GLU A 27 -0.41 -12.85 -33.07
CA GLU A 27 -0.52 -13.01 -34.52
C GLU A 27 0.48 -14.02 -35.07
N ARG A 28 1.77 -13.88 -34.73
CA ARG A 28 2.81 -14.84 -35.15
C ARG A 28 2.52 -16.25 -34.62
N TYR A 29 2.15 -16.37 -33.35
CA TYR A 29 1.83 -17.66 -32.75
C TYR A 29 0.66 -18.35 -33.46
N LEU A 30 -0.36 -17.59 -33.86
CA LEU A 30 -1.53 -18.12 -34.58
C LEU A 30 -1.25 -18.41 -36.06
N GLU A 31 -0.28 -17.74 -36.69
CA GLU A 31 0.21 -18.09 -38.02
C GLU A 31 0.87 -19.47 -38.01
N GLU A 32 1.64 -19.77 -36.97
CA GLU A 32 2.26 -21.08 -36.77
C GLU A 32 1.26 -22.15 -36.29
N ASN A 33 0.15 -21.75 -35.66
CA ASN A 33 -0.87 -22.62 -35.10
C ASN A 33 -2.30 -22.28 -35.58
N PRO A 34 -2.59 -22.38 -36.89
CA PRO A 34 -3.82 -21.84 -37.49
C PRO A 34 -5.11 -22.48 -36.98
N ASN A 35 -5.03 -23.74 -36.51
CA ASN A 35 -6.11 -24.48 -35.87
C ASN A 35 -6.60 -23.85 -34.55
N LEU A 36 -5.77 -23.04 -33.88
CA LEU A 36 -6.17 -22.32 -32.66
C LEU A 36 -6.99 -21.06 -32.95
N LYS A 37 -6.87 -20.47 -34.15
CA LYS A 37 -7.45 -19.16 -34.48
C LYS A 37 -8.95 -19.05 -34.23
N LYS A 38 -9.70 -20.14 -34.45
CA LYS A 38 -11.14 -20.19 -34.21
C LYS A 38 -11.50 -20.15 -32.72
N TYR A 39 -10.63 -20.65 -31.85
CA TYR A 39 -10.87 -20.76 -30.40
C TYR A 39 -10.48 -19.50 -29.63
N MET A 40 -9.59 -18.65 -30.16
CA MET A 40 -9.05 -17.48 -29.46
C MET A 40 -10.08 -16.41 -29.08
N LYS A 41 -11.26 -16.44 -29.72
CA LYS A 41 -12.39 -15.53 -29.46
C LYS A 41 -13.59 -16.24 -28.84
N GLU A 42 -13.48 -17.55 -28.61
CA GLU A 42 -14.55 -18.32 -27.98
C GLU A 42 -14.44 -18.26 -26.46
N SER A 43 -15.58 -18.48 -25.81
CA SER A 43 -15.62 -18.75 -24.38
C SER A 43 -14.80 -20.00 -24.05
N LEU A 44 -13.99 -19.96 -22.98
CA LEU A 44 -13.15 -21.10 -22.56
C LEU A 44 -13.95 -22.40 -22.34
N TRP A 45 -15.26 -22.31 -22.11
CA TRP A 45 -16.17 -23.45 -22.00
C TRP A 45 -16.34 -24.23 -23.31
N ASN A 46 -16.15 -23.57 -24.47
CA ASN A 46 -16.32 -24.15 -25.80
C ASN A 46 -14.98 -24.57 -26.45
N VAL A 47 -13.86 -24.22 -25.82
CA VAL A 47 -12.52 -24.59 -26.28
C VAL A 47 -12.22 -26.05 -25.89
N PRO A 48 -11.71 -26.91 -26.79
CA PRO A 48 -11.26 -28.26 -26.45
C PRO A 48 -10.21 -28.26 -25.32
N GLU A 49 -10.23 -29.28 -24.46
CA GLU A 49 -9.36 -29.35 -23.26
C GLU A 49 -7.87 -29.18 -23.60
N GLU A 50 -7.41 -29.74 -24.72
CA GLU A 50 -6.04 -29.62 -25.20
C GLU A 50 -5.61 -28.18 -25.56
N HIS A 51 -6.58 -27.31 -25.85
CA HIS A 51 -6.36 -25.92 -26.25
C HIS A 51 -6.73 -24.91 -25.15
N LYS A 52 -7.48 -25.31 -24.13
CA LYS A 52 -7.83 -24.43 -23.00
C LYS A 52 -6.60 -23.77 -22.34
N PRO A 53 -5.47 -24.47 -22.10
CA PRO A 53 -4.31 -23.85 -21.45
C PRO A 53 -3.77 -22.66 -22.24
N ILE A 54 -3.64 -22.79 -23.57
CA ILE A 54 -3.07 -21.74 -24.42
C ILE A 54 -4.06 -20.60 -24.65
N CYS A 55 -5.36 -20.90 -24.83
CA CYS A 55 -6.38 -19.85 -24.96
C CYS A 55 -6.54 -19.05 -23.65
N SER A 56 -6.49 -19.73 -22.50
CA SER A 56 -6.51 -19.08 -21.18
C SER A 56 -5.28 -18.20 -20.95
N PHE A 57 -4.10 -18.66 -21.39
CA PHE A 57 -2.86 -17.88 -21.36
C PHE A 57 -2.99 -16.57 -22.14
N PHE A 58 -3.43 -16.61 -23.39
CA PHE A 58 -3.58 -15.39 -24.20
C PHE A 58 -4.68 -14.46 -23.71
N ASN A 59 -5.78 -14.99 -23.18
CA ASN A 59 -6.77 -14.17 -22.48
C ASN A 59 -6.14 -13.42 -21.30
N SER A 60 -5.39 -14.13 -20.46
CA SER A 60 -4.69 -13.54 -19.32
C SER A 60 -3.66 -12.49 -19.76
N LEU A 61 -2.93 -12.76 -20.85
CA LEU A 61 -1.95 -11.83 -21.40
C LEU A 61 -2.62 -10.52 -21.86
N ARG A 62 -3.74 -10.60 -22.58
CA ARG A 62 -4.53 -9.43 -23.04
C ARG A 62 -5.18 -8.65 -21.90
N GLU A 63 -5.62 -9.33 -20.86
CA GLU A 63 -6.20 -8.72 -19.67
C GLU A 63 -5.15 -8.08 -18.74
N GLY A 64 -3.85 -8.23 -19.05
CA GLY A 64 -2.78 -7.76 -18.18
C GLY A 64 -2.65 -8.57 -16.89
N ALA A 65 -3.21 -9.79 -16.85
CA ALA A 65 -3.08 -10.74 -15.75
C ALA A 65 -1.72 -11.41 -15.77
N PHE A 66 -0.66 -10.61 -15.64
CA PHE A 66 0.71 -11.05 -15.82
C PHE A 66 1.11 -12.18 -14.84
N TRP A 67 0.46 -12.32 -13.68
CA TRP A 67 0.71 -13.46 -12.79
C TRP A 67 0.34 -14.81 -13.37
N HIS A 68 -0.75 -14.87 -14.15
CA HIS A 68 -1.06 -16.10 -14.87
C HIS A 68 -0.02 -16.38 -15.96
N VAL A 69 0.53 -15.33 -16.57
CA VAL A 69 1.62 -15.43 -17.56
C VAL A 69 2.88 -15.99 -16.88
N LEU A 70 3.27 -15.44 -15.73
CA LEU A 70 4.37 -15.94 -14.91
C LEU A 70 4.13 -17.36 -14.41
N GLY A 71 2.91 -17.65 -13.99
CA GLY A 71 2.47 -18.98 -13.59
C GLY A 71 2.60 -20.02 -14.69
N PHE A 72 2.15 -19.66 -15.88
CA PHE A 72 2.23 -20.53 -17.04
C PHE A 72 3.68 -20.78 -17.50
N LEU A 73 4.52 -19.75 -17.50
CA LEU A 73 5.87 -19.82 -18.05
C LEU A 73 6.90 -20.39 -17.07
N ASP A 74 6.74 -20.13 -15.78
CA ASP A 74 7.72 -20.43 -14.72
C ASP A 74 7.16 -21.29 -13.58
N GLY A 75 5.87 -21.63 -13.62
CA GLY A 75 5.19 -22.39 -12.56
C GLY A 75 4.95 -21.63 -11.28
N TYR A 76 4.79 -20.32 -11.42
CA TYR A 76 4.38 -19.47 -10.33
C TYR A 76 2.88 -19.62 -10.00
N GLU A 77 2.55 -20.38 -8.95
CA GLU A 77 1.23 -20.31 -8.34
C GLU A 77 1.22 -19.18 -7.30
N SER A 78 0.51 -18.08 -7.59
CA SER A 78 0.02 -17.22 -6.51
C SER A 78 -0.95 -18.07 -5.71
N TYR A 79 -0.51 -18.61 -4.57
CA TYR A 79 -1.44 -19.13 -3.60
C TYR A 79 -2.43 -18.01 -3.31
N GLY A 80 -3.72 -18.29 -3.50
CA GLY A 80 -4.76 -17.29 -3.36
C GLY A 80 -4.63 -16.56 -2.03
N THR A 81 -5.31 -15.42 -1.93
CA THR A 81 -5.39 -14.51 -0.78
C THR A 81 -5.78 -15.14 0.58
N GLY A 82 -5.78 -16.47 0.70
CA GLY A 82 -6.13 -17.28 1.86
C GLY A 82 -5.03 -18.19 2.43
N THR A 83 -3.90 -18.43 1.75
CA THR A 83 -2.84 -19.33 2.29
C THR A 83 -1.52 -18.58 2.54
N PRO A 84 -1.01 -18.52 3.78
CA PRO A 84 0.31 -17.96 4.06
C PRO A 84 1.40 -18.71 3.26
N LEU A 85 2.41 -17.97 2.75
CA LEU A 85 3.62 -18.53 2.10
C LEU A 85 4.31 -19.62 2.96
N ASN A 86 4.07 -19.62 4.27
CA ASN A 86 4.72 -20.49 5.25
C ASN A 86 4.24 -21.95 5.27
N TYR A 87 3.28 -22.35 4.42
CA TYR A 87 2.71 -23.71 4.46
C TYR A 87 3.04 -24.62 3.27
N VAL A 88 3.89 -24.17 2.33
CA VAL A 88 4.23 -24.99 1.16
C VAL A 88 5.66 -25.49 1.27
N ASN A 89 5.83 -26.81 1.18
CA ASN A 89 7.13 -27.46 1.22
C ASN A 89 8.01 -26.92 0.07
N PRO A 90 9.17 -26.29 0.35
CA PRO A 90 10.02 -25.69 -0.68
C PRO A 90 10.44 -26.66 -1.79
N ILE A 91 10.59 -27.95 -1.45
CA ILE A 91 10.94 -29.01 -2.42
C ILE A 91 9.77 -29.23 -3.38
N GLU A 92 8.54 -29.27 -2.88
CA GLU A 92 7.34 -29.47 -3.70
C GLU A 92 7.07 -28.26 -4.58
N THR A 93 7.26 -27.04 -4.06
CA THR A 93 7.18 -25.80 -4.86
C THR A 93 8.18 -25.82 -6.01
N LYS A 94 9.44 -26.19 -5.73
CA LYS A 94 10.49 -26.29 -6.75
C LYS A 94 10.16 -27.35 -7.80
N ARG A 95 9.61 -28.49 -7.39
CA ARG A 95 9.18 -29.56 -8.29
C ARG A 95 8.07 -29.10 -9.23
N ARG A 96 7.01 -28.46 -8.71
CA ARG A 96 5.91 -27.92 -9.52
C ARG A 96 6.37 -26.87 -10.52
N ARG A 97 7.24 -25.95 -10.09
CA ARG A 97 7.87 -24.96 -10.98
C ARG A 97 8.55 -25.62 -12.17
N GLU A 98 9.33 -26.66 -11.92
CA GLU A 98 10.00 -27.40 -12.99
C GLU A 98 9.00 -28.08 -13.94
N GLU A 99 7.93 -28.68 -13.41
CA GLU A 99 6.86 -29.28 -14.23
C GLU A 99 6.17 -28.26 -15.14
N ASP A 100 5.93 -27.06 -14.64
CA ASP A 100 5.31 -25.98 -15.40
C ASP A 100 6.26 -25.39 -16.44
N ARG A 101 7.55 -25.22 -16.11
CA ARG A 101 8.58 -24.85 -17.10
C ARG A 101 8.66 -25.86 -18.24
N ILE A 102 8.62 -27.16 -17.93
CA ILE A 102 8.59 -28.25 -18.91
C ILE A 102 7.31 -28.17 -19.74
N ARG A 103 6.16 -27.90 -19.12
CA ARG A 103 4.88 -27.72 -19.80
C ARG A 103 4.92 -26.53 -20.76
N ALA A 104 5.43 -25.38 -20.32
CA ALA A 104 5.59 -24.18 -21.13
C ALA A 104 6.52 -24.43 -22.33
N SER A 105 7.55 -25.26 -22.19
CA SER A 105 8.46 -25.64 -23.28
C SER A 105 7.77 -26.41 -24.41
N LYS A 106 6.56 -26.94 -24.19
CA LYS A 106 5.76 -27.57 -25.25
C LYS A 106 5.07 -26.55 -26.16
N TYR A 107 4.88 -25.32 -25.68
CA TYR A 107 4.17 -24.27 -26.40
C TYR A 107 5.11 -23.21 -26.95
N PHE A 108 6.19 -22.89 -26.23
CA PHE A 108 7.05 -21.77 -26.55
C PHE A 108 8.52 -22.16 -26.59
N SER A 109 9.22 -21.70 -27.62
CA SER A 109 10.66 -21.74 -27.72
C SER A 109 11.32 -20.85 -26.65
N PRO A 110 12.63 -21.02 -26.36
CA PRO A 110 13.33 -20.18 -25.39
C PRO A 110 13.27 -18.67 -25.71
N GLY A 111 13.30 -18.29 -26.99
CA GLY A 111 13.21 -16.89 -27.41
C GLY A 111 11.83 -16.30 -27.14
N GLU A 112 10.77 -17.04 -27.48
CA GLU A 112 9.38 -16.63 -27.22
C GLU A 112 9.09 -16.52 -25.74
N LYS A 113 9.60 -17.44 -24.93
CA LYS A 113 9.50 -17.36 -23.46
C LYS A 113 10.11 -16.05 -22.95
N GLN A 114 11.29 -15.69 -23.43
CA GLN A 114 11.93 -14.43 -23.01
C GLN A 114 11.10 -13.20 -23.40
N GLU A 115 10.53 -13.18 -24.60
CA GLU A 115 9.65 -12.09 -25.06
C GLU A 115 8.39 -11.98 -24.19
N LEU A 116 7.74 -13.10 -23.88
CA LEU A 116 6.56 -13.13 -23.02
C LEU A 116 6.87 -12.71 -21.57
N LEU A 117 8.05 -13.07 -21.07
CA LEU A 117 8.53 -12.61 -19.76
C LEU A 117 8.80 -11.11 -19.75
N ASP A 118 9.40 -10.57 -20.81
CA ASP A 118 9.59 -9.13 -21.00
C ASP A 118 8.24 -8.40 -21.02
N ILE A 119 7.22 -8.95 -21.70
CA ILE A 119 5.86 -8.42 -21.67
C ILE A 119 5.26 -8.45 -20.26
N ALA A 120 5.38 -9.59 -19.55
CA ALA A 120 4.80 -9.76 -18.22
C ALA A 120 5.41 -8.78 -17.21
N VAL A 121 6.74 -8.67 -17.16
CA VAL A 121 7.44 -7.76 -16.25
C VAL A 121 7.15 -6.31 -16.58
N ASN A 122 7.17 -5.92 -17.85
CA ASN A 122 6.82 -4.55 -18.23
C ASN A 122 5.37 -4.22 -17.84
N THR A 123 4.45 -5.17 -17.98
CA THR A 123 3.04 -4.98 -17.59
C THR A 123 2.91 -4.75 -16.09
N ALA A 124 3.68 -5.49 -15.29
CA ALA A 124 3.69 -5.40 -13.84
C ALA A 124 4.28 -4.09 -13.30
N LEU A 125 5.23 -3.48 -14.02
CA LEU A 125 5.85 -2.22 -13.62
C LEU A 125 4.98 -0.98 -13.89
N LEU A 126 4.06 -1.07 -14.85
CA LEU A 126 3.14 0.03 -15.13
C LEU A 126 2.35 0.38 -13.86
N ILE A 127 1.89 1.63 -13.76
CA ILE A 127 0.88 2.03 -12.76
C ILE A 127 -0.27 0.99 -12.79
N PRO A 128 -0.56 0.35 -11.65
CA PRO A 128 -1.63 -0.62 -11.52
C PRO A 128 -2.97 -0.02 -11.94
N ILE A 129 -3.81 -0.84 -12.59
CA ILE A 129 -5.17 -0.44 -12.95
C ILE A 129 -6.17 -0.93 -11.88
N PRO A 130 -7.28 -0.21 -11.66
CA PRO A 130 -8.36 -0.70 -10.79
C PRO A 130 -8.87 -2.04 -11.32
N SER A 131 -8.62 -3.11 -10.57
CA SER A 131 -8.93 -4.48 -10.97
C SER A 131 -9.05 -5.37 -9.74
N SER A 132 -9.94 -6.36 -9.80
CA SER A 132 -10.02 -7.42 -8.78
C SER A 132 -8.86 -8.39 -8.87
N TRP A 133 -8.05 -8.33 -9.94
CA TRP A 133 -6.90 -9.22 -10.16
C TRP A 133 -5.65 -8.68 -9.44
N PRO A 134 -5.02 -9.48 -8.54
CA PRO A 134 -3.86 -9.02 -7.77
C PRO A 134 -2.69 -8.53 -8.62
N GLY A 135 -2.46 -9.10 -9.81
CA GLY A 135 -1.36 -8.67 -10.69
C GLY A 135 -1.60 -7.30 -11.30
N ALA A 136 -2.80 -7.08 -11.82
CA ALA A 136 -3.16 -5.77 -12.33
C ALA A 136 -3.16 -4.68 -11.23
N ARG A 137 -3.32 -5.06 -9.95
CA ARG A 137 -3.39 -4.16 -8.80
C ARG A 137 -2.06 -4.00 -8.04
N ARG A 138 -1.16 -4.98 -7.96
CA ARG A 138 0.03 -4.97 -7.08
C ARG A 138 1.26 -5.53 -7.77
N GLY A 139 1.56 -4.97 -8.93
CA GLY A 139 2.60 -5.49 -9.81
C GLY A 139 4.00 -5.38 -9.20
N HIS A 140 4.31 -4.26 -8.54
CA HIS A 140 5.63 -4.02 -7.97
C HIS A 140 5.89 -4.86 -6.73
N SER A 141 4.94 -4.93 -5.79
CA SER A 141 5.11 -5.68 -4.54
C SER A 141 5.24 -7.17 -4.79
N LEU A 142 4.43 -7.71 -5.70
CA LEU A 142 4.48 -9.13 -6.00
C LEU A 142 5.74 -9.48 -6.83
N LEU A 143 6.23 -8.58 -7.70
CA LEU A 143 7.57 -8.74 -8.29
C LEU A 143 8.69 -8.58 -7.24
N TYR A 144 8.55 -7.69 -6.25
CA TYR A 144 9.52 -7.54 -5.17
C TYR A 144 9.73 -8.87 -4.42
N GLU A 145 8.64 -9.48 -3.95
CA GLU A 145 8.66 -10.76 -3.23
C GLU A 145 9.26 -11.91 -4.06
N GLU A 146 8.95 -11.95 -5.36
CA GLU A 146 9.30 -13.09 -6.22
C GLU A 146 10.64 -12.94 -6.94
N LEU A 147 11.03 -11.71 -7.25
CA LEU A 147 12.24 -11.43 -8.00
C LEU A 147 13.43 -11.17 -7.08
N VAL A 148 13.24 -10.40 -6.00
CA VAL A 148 14.38 -9.95 -5.16
C VAL A 148 14.79 -11.03 -4.16
N VAL A 149 13.85 -11.85 -3.66
CA VAL A 149 14.09 -12.76 -2.54
C VAL A 149 14.50 -14.18 -2.96
N LYS A 150 14.30 -14.60 -4.22
CA LYS A 150 14.47 -16.01 -4.65
C LYS A 150 15.69 -16.26 -5.54
N ASP A 151 16.59 -17.13 -5.07
CA ASP A 151 17.85 -17.47 -5.73
C ASP A 151 17.71 -18.14 -7.11
N ASP A 152 16.58 -18.80 -7.37
CA ASP A 152 16.26 -19.56 -8.59
C ASP A 152 15.32 -18.81 -9.55
N SER A 153 15.10 -17.50 -9.32
CA SER A 153 14.27 -16.66 -10.16
C SER A 153 14.82 -16.60 -11.58
N ILE A 154 13.98 -16.84 -12.58
CA ILE A 154 14.32 -16.65 -14.01
C ILE A 154 14.65 -15.20 -14.35
N PHE A 155 14.27 -14.27 -13.46
CA PHE A 155 14.56 -12.84 -13.58
C PHE A 155 15.87 -12.45 -12.92
N LYS A 156 16.61 -13.39 -12.30
CA LYS A 156 17.89 -13.10 -11.62
C LYS A 156 18.87 -12.32 -12.50
N HIS A 157 18.87 -12.61 -13.80
CA HIS A 157 19.71 -11.90 -14.78
C HIS A 157 19.14 -10.55 -15.24
N ALA A 158 17.85 -10.30 -15.03
CA ALA A 158 17.18 -9.03 -15.28
C ALA A 158 17.21 -8.07 -14.08
N LEU A 159 17.57 -8.56 -12.88
CA LEU A 159 17.67 -7.81 -11.63
C LEU A 159 18.89 -6.87 -11.59
N THR A 160 18.91 -5.87 -12.46
CA THR A 160 19.86 -4.74 -12.32
C THR A 160 19.56 -3.94 -11.05
N ASP A 161 20.55 -3.23 -10.51
CA ASP A 161 20.34 -2.37 -9.33
C ASP A 161 19.26 -1.30 -9.59
N SER A 162 19.25 -0.72 -10.79
CA SER A 162 18.22 0.25 -11.20
C SER A 162 16.82 -0.37 -11.17
N PHE A 163 16.68 -1.63 -11.56
CA PHE A 163 15.41 -2.32 -11.57
C PHE A 163 14.93 -2.63 -10.15
N LYS A 164 15.82 -3.10 -9.27
CA LYS A 164 15.49 -3.31 -7.86
C LYS A 164 15.00 -2.02 -7.20
N LYS A 165 15.67 -0.89 -7.45
CA LYS A 165 15.23 0.41 -6.95
C LYS A 165 13.82 0.78 -7.40
N GLN A 166 13.50 0.55 -8.67
CA GLN A 166 12.15 0.80 -9.20
C GLN A 166 11.10 -0.09 -8.53
N LEU A 167 11.40 -1.37 -8.32
CA LEU A 167 10.51 -2.28 -7.59
C LEU A 167 10.28 -1.80 -6.15
N ASN A 168 11.34 -1.43 -5.43
CA ASN A 168 11.25 -0.97 -4.05
C ASN A 168 10.40 0.31 -3.95
N ASN A 169 10.56 1.24 -4.90
CA ASN A 169 9.72 2.43 -4.98
C ASN A 169 8.24 2.08 -5.20
N GLY A 170 7.94 1.30 -6.24
CA GLY A 170 6.55 0.97 -6.56
C GLY A 170 5.88 0.16 -5.45
N ALA A 171 6.59 -0.80 -4.86
CA ALA A 171 6.10 -1.62 -3.76
C ALA A 171 5.76 -0.78 -2.53
N PHE A 172 6.61 0.20 -2.18
CA PHE A 172 6.31 1.16 -1.10
C PHE A 172 4.93 1.81 -1.30
N TRP A 173 4.64 2.32 -2.50
CA TRP A 173 3.38 3.02 -2.78
C TRP A 173 2.18 2.07 -2.90
N GLU A 174 2.37 0.87 -3.46
CA GLU A 174 1.33 -0.15 -3.56
C GLU A 174 0.91 -0.64 -2.17
N GLU A 175 1.86 -0.96 -1.30
CA GLU A 175 1.58 -1.46 0.05
C GLU A 175 1.01 -0.37 0.95
N HIS A 176 1.52 0.86 0.83
CA HIS A 176 1.04 1.98 1.61
C HIS A 176 -0.47 2.25 1.42
N SER A 177 -1.00 2.02 0.22
CA SER A 177 -2.44 2.15 -0.09
C SER A 177 -3.33 1.04 0.49
N GLY A 178 -2.76 -0.04 1.02
CA GLY A 178 -3.46 -1.28 1.36
C GLY A 178 -3.14 -1.85 2.75
N LEU A 179 -2.45 -1.10 3.61
CA LEU A 179 -2.10 -1.54 4.98
C LEU A 179 -3.34 -1.71 5.84
N SER A 180 -3.83 -2.95 5.94
CA SER A 180 -4.86 -3.34 6.89
C SER A 180 -4.50 -4.69 7.52
N PRO A 181 -4.68 -4.86 8.84
CA PRO A 181 -4.56 -6.17 9.47
C PRO A 181 -5.46 -7.20 8.76
N GLY A 182 -4.91 -8.38 8.45
CA GLY A 182 -5.64 -9.48 7.80
C GLY A 182 -5.84 -9.37 6.28
N LEU A 183 -5.58 -8.20 5.67
CA LEU A 183 -5.38 -8.12 4.22
C LEU A 183 -3.98 -8.68 3.90
N ASN A 184 -3.91 -9.53 2.86
CA ASN A 184 -2.66 -10.12 2.36
C ASN A 184 -1.86 -10.92 3.40
N HIS A 185 -2.51 -11.59 4.36
CA HIS A 185 -1.83 -12.34 5.43
C HIS A 185 -0.82 -11.52 6.26
N GLY A 186 -0.94 -10.18 6.27
CA GLY A 186 0.01 -9.30 6.95
C GLY A 186 1.31 -9.02 6.18
N MET A 187 1.47 -9.50 4.95
CA MET A 187 2.70 -9.32 4.17
C MET A 187 2.96 -7.86 3.78
N SER A 188 1.92 -7.04 3.67
CA SER A 188 2.04 -5.60 3.39
C SER A 188 2.89 -4.86 4.41
N TYR A 189 2.84 -5.26 5.69
CA TYR A 189 3.68 -4.68 6.73
C TYR A 189 5.13 -5.14 6.59
N GLY A 190 5.37 -6.40 6.27
CA GLY A 190 6.72 -6.95 6.07
C GLY A 190 7.47 -6.25 4.94
N ILE A 191 6.84 -6.12 3.77
CA ILE A 191 7.44 -5.40 2.62
C ILE A 191 7.73 -3.95 2.98
N LEU A 192 6.77 -3.26 3.60
CA LEU A 192 6.94 -1.85 3.93
C LEU A 192 8.03 -1.64 5.00
N GLU A 193 8.08 -2.51 6.01
CA GLU A 193 9.13 -2.54 7.03
C GLU A 193 10.51 -2.72 6.39
N GLU A 194 10.67 -3.72 5.52
CA GLU A 194 11.92 -4.03 4.82
C GLU A 194 12.36 -2.86 3.93
N ILE A 195 11.45 -2.25 3.18
CA ILE A 195 11.77 -1.09 2.35
C ILE A 195 12.21 0.12 3.19
N LEU A 196 11.50 0.39 4.29
CA LEU A 196 11.79 1.54 5.14
C LEU A 196 13.07 1.39 5.97
N THR A 197 13.48 0.16 6.28
CA THR A 197 14.62 -0.12 7.17
C THR A 197 15.87 -0.57 6.42
N GLU A 198 15.73 -1.41 5.39
CA GLU A 198 16.84 -2.02 4.65
C GLU A 198 17.06 -1.37 3.28
N HIS A 199 15.99 -0.93 2.61
CA HIS A 199 16.06 -0.35 1.26
C HIS A 199 15.70 1.14 1.19
N PHE A 200 15.84 1.87 2.30
CA PHE A 200 15.45 3.28 2.36
C PHE A 200 16.17 4.14 1.31
N SER A 201 17.44 3.84 1.01
CA SER A 201 18.24 4.56 0.00
C SER A 201 17.73 4.39 -1.42
N ASP A 202 16.85 3.42 -1.65
CA ASP A 202 16.27 3.17 -2.96
C ASP A 202 15.05 4.04 -3.21
N LEU A 203 14.40 4.57 -2.17
CA LEU A 203 13.25 5.47 -2.29
C LEU A 203 13.65 6.78 -2.98
N ASP A 204 13.08 7.00 -4.16
CA ASP A 204 13.36 8.12 -5.04
C ASP A 204 12.22 9.14 -4.99
N ILE A 205 12.56 10.40 -4.69
CA ILE A 205 11.59 11.48 -4.67
C ILE A 205 11.01 11.78 -6.05
N ASP A 206 11.77 11.53 -7.12
CA ASP A 206 11.31 11.74 -8.50
C ASP A 206 10.25 10.69 -8.89
N PHE A 207 10.17 9.58 -8.14
CA PHE A 207 9.11 8.58 -8.28
C PHE A 207 7.80 9.01 -7.60
N ALA A 208 7.83 9.95 -6.64
CA ALA A 208 6.66 10.31 -5.83
C ALA A 208 5.42 10.73 -6.65
N PRO A 209 5.50 11.50 -7.76
CA PRO A 209 4.33 11.79 -8.60
C PRO A 209 3.65 10.52 -9.14
N LYS A 210 4.43 9.51 -9.53
CA LYS A 210 3.91 8.18 -9.93
C LYS A 210 3.33 7.47 -8.72
N GLY A 211 4.06 7.49 -7.61
CA GLY A 211 3.66 6.88 -6.35
C GLY A 211 2.30 7.35 -5.82
N PHE A 212 2.02 8.64 -5.86
CA PHE A 212 0.71 9.17 -5.46
C PHE A 212 -0.42 8.72 -6.39
N ARG A 213 -0.17 8.55 -7.70
CA ARG A 213 -1.17 7.95 -8.60
C ARG A 213 -1.47 6.49 -8.24
N ILE A 214 -0.45 5.74 -7.81
CA ILE A 214 -0.63 4.37 -7.30
C ILE A 214 -1.44 4.40 -5.99
N PHE A 215 -1.09 5.31 -5.09
CA PHE A 215 -1.72 5.47 -3.79
C PHE A 215 -3.21 5.83 -3.89
N TYR A 216 -3.57 6.72 -4.83
CA TYR A 216 -4.95 7.17 -5.03
C TYR A 216 -5.78 6.33 -6.02
N ARG A 217 -5.24 5.23 -6.54
CA ARG A 217 -5.89 4.48 -7.64
C ARG A 217 -7.31 3.99 -7.33
N ASP A 218 -7.63 3.75 -6.07
CA ASP A 218 -8.91 3.19 -5.64
C ASP A 218 -9.57 4.12 -4.62
N GLU A 219 -10.39 5.05 -5.10
CA GLU A 219 -11.15 5.96 -4.23
C GLU A 219 -12.21 5.22 -3.39
N SER A 220 -12.53 3.97 -3.72
CA SER A 220 -13.53 3.16 -3.02
C SER A 220 -12.94 2.34 -1.87
N ASP A 221 -11.64 2.02 -1.94
CA ASP A 221 -10.89 1.28 -0.94
C ASP A 221 -9.90 2.21 -0.21
N LYS A 222 -10.39 3.41 0.20
CA LYS A 222 -9.67 4.40 1.03
C LYS A 222 -9.39 3.87 2.44
N ARG A 223 -8.80 2.69 2.56
CA ARG A 223 -8.19 2.22 3.79
C ARG A 223 -6.85 2.93 3.89
N GLU A 224 -6.86 4.00 4.66
CA GLU A 224 -5.67 4.78 4.92
C GLU A 224 -4.64 3.91 5.62
N GLY A 225 -3.37 4.08 5.24
CA GLY A 225 -2.31 3.18 5.63
C GLY A 225 -2.06 3.24 7.14
N ASN A 226 -2.41 2.18 7.86
CA ASN A 226 -2.16 2.10 9.29
C ASN A 226 -0.71 1.67 9.54
N LEU A 227 0.08 2.48 10.25
CA LEU A 227 1.51 2.22 10.51
C LEU A 227 1.79 1.52 11.86
N SER A 228 0.75 1.08 12.57
CA SER A 228 0.86 0.53 13.93
C SER A 228 1.64 -0.76 14.08
N LEU A 229 1.73 -1.57 13.02
CA LEU A 229 2.51 -2.80 13.07
C LEU A 229 3.94 -2.63 12.56
N LEU A 230 4.35 -1.42 12.16
CA LEU A 230 5.74 -1.11 11.78
C LEU A 230 6.58 -0.79 13.02
N SER A 231 7.89 -1.07 12.95
CA SER A 231 8.82 -0.72 14.02
C SER A 231 8.99 0.79 14.19
N ASP A 232 9.58 1.20 15.32
CA ASP A 232 9.97 2.60 15.55
C ASP A 232 10.90 3.13 14.44
N ASN A 233 11.85 2.32 13.99
CA ASN A 233 12.80 2.70 12.94
C ASN A 233 12.11 2.91 11.59
N ALA A 234 11.21 2.00 11.22
CA ALA A 234 10.44 2.12 9.97
C ALA A 234 9.54 3.36 9.99
N VAL A 235 8.88 3.64 11.12
CA VAL A 235 8.05 4.85 11.28
C VAL A 235 8.88 6.13 11.20
N ASP A 236 10.09 6.16 11.78
CA ASP A 236 10.99 7.30 11.65
C ASP A 236 11.51 7.49 10.22
N ALA A 237 11.82 6.40 9.52
CA ALA A 237 12.17 6.41 8.10
C ALA A 237 11.02 6.93 7.23
N TYR A 238 9.79 6.50 7.51
CA TYR A 238 8.59 6.99 6.81
C TYR A 238 8.45 8.52 6.95
N CYS A 239 8.56 9.06 8.17
CA CYS A 239 8.52 10.50 8.41
C CYS A 239 9.65 11.23 7.68
N LYS A 240 10.86 10.66 7.68
CA LYS A 240 12.00 11.20 6.95
C LYS A 240 11.73 11.25 5.45
N PHE A 241 11.10 10.24 4.85
CA PHE A 241 10.73 10.25 3.44
C PHE A 241 9.68 11.30 3.13
N ALA A 242 8.59 11.36 3.91
CA ALA A 242 7.54 12.37 3.75
C ALA A 242 8.09 13.81 3.85
N ARG A 243 9.00 14.07 4.80
CA ARG A 243 9.72 15.34 4.92
C ARG A 243 10.60 15.65 3.72
N THR A 244 11.20 14.63 3.12
CA THR A 244 12.07 14.81 1.95
C THR A 244 11.24 15.17 0.73
N ILE A 245 10.05 14.58 0.55
CA ILE A 245 9.08 15.01 -0.46
C ILE A 245 8.64 16.47 -0.22
N ASP A 246 8.26 16.81 1.01
CA ASP A 246 7.82 18.16 1.40
C ASP A 246 8.84 19.26 1.05
N LYS A 247 10.11 19.01 1.33
CA LYS A 247 11.20 19.95 1.03
C LYS A 247 11.42 20.19 -0.46
N ASN A 248 11.06 19.23 -1.30
CA ASN A 248 11.29 19.26 -2.74
C ASN A 248 10.01 19.51 -3.55
N LEU A 249 8.90 19.91 -2.91
CA LEU A 249 7.59 20.14 -3.57
C LEU A 249 7.63 21.08 -4.79
N ARG A 250 8.61 21.99 -4.85
CA ARG A 250 8.75 22.91 -6.00
C ARG A 250 9.37 22.25 -7.22
N ASP A 251 10.13 21.18 -7.00
CA ASP A 251 10.97 20.52 -8.00
C ASP A 251 10.31 19.23 -8.52
N ILE A 252 9.39 18.65 -7.76
CA ILE A 252 8.64 17.45 -8.14
C ILE A 252 7.15 17.77 -8.30
N ALA A 253 6.46 17.09 -9.23
CA ALA A 253 5.04 17.30 -9.52
C ALA A 253 4.11 16.68 -8.45
N VAL A 254 4.29 17.08 -7.19
CA VAL A 254 3.52 16.65 -6.01
C VAL A 254 2.92 17.87 -5.34
N SER A 255 1.68 17.78 -4.86
CA SER A 255 1.01 18.88 -4.17
C SER A 255 1.21 18.83 -2.66
N THR A 256 1.04 19.97 -1.98
CA THR A 256 0.99 19.99 -0.50
C THR A 256 -0.10 19.08 0.05
N LYS A 257 -1.24 18.95 -0.66
CA LYS A 257 -2.33 18.06 -0.27
C LYS A 257 -1.87 16.59 -0.25
N ASP A 258 -1.05 16.18 -1.20
CA ASP A 258 -0.52 14.81 -1.27
C ASP A 258 0.36 14.50 -0.05
N VAL A 259 1.22 15.45 0.34
CA VAL A 259 2.04 15.32 1.56
C VAL A 259 1.18 15.33 2.83
N GLN A 260 0.09 16.11 2.87
CA GLN A 260 -0.85 16.06 3.99
C GLN A 260 -1.42 14.66 4.20
N HIS A 261 -1.67 13.89 3.13
CA HIS A 261 -2.13 12.50 3.25
C HIS A 261 -1.06 11.57 3.84
N LEU A 262 0.22 11.73 3.50
CA LEU A 262 1.30 10.96 4.13
C LEU A 262 1.45 11.33 5.62
N VAL A 263 1.46 12.62 5.92
CA VAL A 263 1.62 13.12 7.30
C VAL A 263 0.44 12.69 8.17
N LYS A 264 -0.77 12.67 7.61
CA LYS A 264 -1.96 12.14 8.28
C LYS A 264 -1.76 10.69 8.74
N ASN A 265 -1.35 9.79 7.85
CA ASN A 265 -1.13 8.38 8.19
C ASN A 265 -0.05 8.20 9.27
N TYR A 266 1.01 9.01 9.22
CA TYR A 266 2.02 9.05 10.27
C TYR A 266 1.46 9.51 11.62
N LEU A 267 0.61 10.54 11.62
CA LEU A 267 0.02 11.08 12.83
C LEU A 267 -0.99 10.14 13.47
N ASP A 268 -1.73 9.38 12.68
CA ASP A 268 -2.66 8.36 13.17
C ASP A 268 -1.96 7.38 14.08
N GLU A 269 -0.75 6.95 13.70
CA GLU A 269 0.07 6.09 14.54
C GLU A 269 0.53 6.76 15.85
N LEU A 270 0.79 8.06 15.83
CA LEU A 270 1.31 8.75 17.01
C LEU A 270 0.22 9.03 18.05
N VAL A 271 -1.03 9.26 17.63
CA VAL A 271 -2.10 9.77 18.51
C VAL A 271 -3.08 8.71 19.01
N VAL A 272 -3.04 7.49 18.47
CA VAL A 272 -3.91 6.39 18.94
C VAL A 272 -3.58 6.01 20.39
N ILE A 273 -4.56 6.12 21.28
CA ILE A 273 -4.47 5.60 22.66
C ILE A 273 -5.19 4.26 22.69
N SER A 274 -4.49 3.19 23.08
CA SER A 274 -5.01 1.82 23.17
C SER A 274 -5.29 1.42 24.61
N ASP A 275 -6.24 0.49 24.82
CA ASP A 275 -6.53 -0.13 26.11
C ASP A 275 -5.28 -0.45 26.94
N GLU A 276 -5.32 -0.06 28.22
CA GLU A 276 -4.47 -0.56 29.29
C GLU A 276 -4.35 -2.09 29.17
N GLY A 277 -3.16 -2.57 28.82
CA GLY A 277 -2.88 -3.99 28.58
C GLY A 277 -2.11 -4.28 27.31
N ARG A 278 -1.91 -3.30 26.42
CA ARG A 278 -1.04 -3.45 25.23
C ARG A 278 0.38 -2.94 25.39
N GLU A 279 0.75 -2.27 26.49
CA GLU A 279 2.16 -1.94 26.77
C GLU A 279 3.02 -3.18 27.10
N SER A 280 2.40 -4.33 27.40
CA SER A 280 3.10 -5.62 27.53
C SER A 280 3.32 -6.33 26.19
N ASP A 281 2.74 -5.81 25.11
CA ASP A 281 2.96 -6.27 23.74
C ASP A 281 4.05 -5.37 23.14
N GLU A 282 5.25 -5.92 22.94
CA GLU A 282 6.44 -5.21 22.41
C GLU A 282 6.17 -4.47 21.08
N ARG A 283 5.03 -4.75 20.43
CA ARG A 283 4.54 -4.07 19.23
C ARG A 283 3.99 -2.67 19.47
N PHE A 284 3.65 -2.28 20.71
CA PHE A 284 3.12 -0.93 21.00
C PHE A 284 4.22 0.04 21.37
N LYS A 285 4.30 1.14 20.61
CA LYS A 285 5.32 2.17 20.78
C LYS A 285 5.06 3.00 22.04
N SER A 286 6.11 3.19 22.85
CA SER A 286 6.05 3.99 24.07
C SER A 286 5.41 5.36 23.81
N LEU A 287 4.43 5.74 24.62
CA LEU A 287 3.77 7.05 24.55
C LEU A 287 4.80 8.19 24.59
N LYS A 288 5.86 8.05 25.38
CA LYS A 288 6.94 9.05 25.46
C LYS A 288 7.60 9.27 24.09
N ASN A 289 7.89 8.20 23.34
CA ASN A 289 8.47 8.30 22.00
C ASN A 289 7.49 8.97 21.04
N ARG A 290 6.22 8.56 21.06
CA ARG A 290 5.17 9.15 20.21
C ARG A 290 4.98 10.65 20.46
N VAL A 291 4.90 11.06 21.73
CA VAL A 291 4.82 12.47 22.14
C VAL A 291 6.07 13.26 21.72
N ASN A 292 7.26 12.66 21.74
CA ASN A 292 8.47 13.33 21.26
C ASN A 292 8.45 13.55 19.75
N ARG A 293 7.99 12.55 18.97
CA ARG A 293 7.83 12.68 17.51
C ARG A 293 6.81 13.75 17.12
N LEU A 294 5.72 13.88 17.89
CA LEU A 294 4.74 14.94 17.66
C LEU A 294 5.36 16.34 17.74
N LYS A 295 6.40 16.55 18.56
CA LYS A 295 7.09 17.85 18.72
C LYS A 295 7.99 18.23 17.54
N GLU A 296 8.22 17.34 16.58
CA GLU A 296 9.11 17.64 15.46
C GLU A 296 8.59 18.83 14.63
N PRO A 297 9.44 19.80 14.22
CA PRO A 297 8.99 21.01 13.53
C PRO A 297 8.18 20.75 12.25
N PHE A 298 8.56 19.71 11.51
CA PHE A 298 7.83 19.24 10.32
C PHE A 298 6.38 18.87 10.68
N ILE A 299 6.20 18.07 11.73
CA ILE A 299 4.88 17.63 12.20
C ILE A 299 4.08 18.79 12.78
N GLN A 300 4.72 19.64 13.59
CA GLN A 300 4.11 20.83 14.18
C GLN A 300 3.57 21.79 13.12
N ASN A 301 4.28 21.96 11.99
CA ASN A 301 3.81 22.79 10.88
C ASN A 301 2.48 22.28 10.30
N TYR A 302 2.35 20.96 10.09
CA TYR A 302 1.12 20.36 9.57
C TYR A 302 -0.01 20.36 10.60
N LEU A 303 0.29 20.11 11.87
CA LEU A 303 -0.70 20.24 12.96
C LEU A 303 -1.23 21.67 13.11
N ALA A 304 -0.42 22.68 12.84
CA ALA A 304 -0.84 24.08 12.93
C ALA A 304 -1.65 24.55 11.72
N ASN A 305 -1.31 24.08 10.51
CA ASN A 305 -1.73 24.72 9.27
C ASN A 305 -2.60 23.84 8.33
N SER A 306 -2.75 22.53 8.59
CA SER A 306 -3.53 21.63 7.73
C SER A 306 -4.83 21.19 8.39
N ASP A 307 -5.98 21.63 7.84
CA ASP A 307 -7.30 21.17 8.30
C ASP A 307 -7.51 19.68 8.12
N ILE A 308 -6.97 19.08 7.05
CA ILE A 308 -7.04 17.62 6.83
C ILE A 308 -6.39 16.89 8.00
N VAL A 309 -5.17 17.30 8.34
CA VAL A 309 -4.40 16.70 9.44
C VAL A 309 -5.08 16.93 10.79
N ARG A 310 -5.51 18.16 11.09
CA ARG A 310 -6.18 18.47 12.36
C ARG A 310 -7.47 17.68 12.53
N ASN A 311 -8.27 17.57 11.47
CA ASN A 311 -9.52 16.82 11.51
C ASN A 311 -9.28 15.34 11.77
N THR A 312 -8.23 14.74 11.19
CA THR A 312 -7.92 13.34 11.47
C THR A 312 -7.41 13.13 12.89
N VAL A 313 -6.49 13.97 13.37
CA VAL A 313 -6.01 13.88 14.77
C VAL A 313 -7.17 14.02 15.75
N ALA A 314 -8.08 14.97 15.52
CA ALA A 314 -9.29 15.13 16.32
C ALA A 314 -10.18 13.88 16.27
N GLU A 315 -10.27 13.20 15.13
CA GLU A 315 -11.05 11.97 14.97
C GLU A 315 -10.48 10.83 15.80
N ASN A 316 -9.19 10.54 15.67
CA ASN A 316 -8.55 9.48 16.42
C ASN A 316 -8.58 9.75 17.93
N LEU A 317 -8.30 10.98 18.36
CA LEU A 317 -8.43 11.35 19.77
C LEU A 317 -9.88 11.25 20.27
N SER A 318 -10.87 11.59 19.44
CA SER A 318 -12.29 11.44 19.80
C SER A 318 -12.69 9.97 19.94
N LEU A 319 -12.17 9.08 19.10
CA LEU A 319 -12.40 7.63 19.20
C LEU A 319 -11.75 7.10 20.47
N SER A 320 -10.48 7.42 20.72
CA SER A 320 -9.80 7.06 21.98
C SER A 320 -10.56 7.56 23.20
N ALA A 321 -11.05 8.80 23.19
CA ALA A 321 -11.84 9.35 24.29
C ALA A 321 -13.20 8.66 24.50
N LYS A 322 -13.85 8.19 23.43
CA LYS A 322 -15.12 7.44 23.49
C LYS A 322 -14.92 6.04 24.06
N TYR A 323 -13.86 5.36 23.62
CA TYR A 323 -13.62 3.96 23.98
C TYR A 323 -12.82 3.79 25.28
N HIS A 324 -11.96 4.75 25.63
CA HIS A 324 -11.05 4.68 26.78
C HIS A 324 -11.19 5.96 27.63
N ASN A 325 -12.09 5.91 28.62
CA ASN A 325 -12.46 7.06 29.46
C ASN A 325 -12.02 6.95 30.94
N ASP A 326 -11.20 5.95 31.22
CA ASP A 326 -10.48 5.76 32.47
C ASP A 326 -9.48 6.91 32.71
N GLU A 327 -8.87 6.93 33.90
CA GLU A 327 -7.99 8.02 34.31
C GLU A 327 -6.64 8.01 33.58
N GLU A 328 -6.12 6.83 33.21
CA GLU A 328 -4.84 6.67 32.54
C GLU A 328 -4.93 7.13 31.08
N SER A 329 -5.93 6.67 30.35
CA SER A 329 -6.20 7.05 28.96
C SER A 329 -6.45 8.55 28.84
N VAL A 330 -7.16 9.15 29.80
CA VAL A 330 -7.35 10.61 29.84
C VAL A 330 -6.03 11.35 30.12
N ASN A 331 -5.17 10.81 30.99
CA ASN A 331 -3.84 11.37 31.23
C ASN A 331 -2.96 11.29 29.97
N ASP A 332 -3.06 10.21 29.20
CA ASP A 332 -2.32 10.02 27.97
C ASP A 332 -2.79 10.93 26.84
N ILE A 333 -4.11 11.09 26.69
CA ILE A 333 -4.68 12.10 25.79
C ILE A 333 -4.22 13.50 26.20
N ASN A 334 -4.16 13.81 27.51
CA ASN A 334 -3.63 15.09 28.00
C ASN A 334 -2.16 15.31 27.61
N LYS A 335 -1.31 14.28 27.69
CA LYS A 335 0.10 14.35 27.27
C LYS A 335 0.24 14.64 25.77
N VAL A 336 -0.61 14.03 24.93
CA VAL A 336 -0.67 14.30 23.48
C VAL A 336 -1.16 15.71 23.21
N LEU A 337 -2.27 16.13 23.82
CA LEU A 337 -2.82 17.49 23.64
C LEU A 337 -1.89 18.59 24.12
N ALA A 338 -1.03 18.32 25.10
CA ALA A 338 -0.05 19.29 25.60
C ALA A 338 1.01 19.69 24.55
N VAL A 339 1.20 18.88 23.50
CA VAL A 339 2.18 19.13 22.44
C VAL A 339 1.55 19.50 21.10
N ILE A 340 0.22 19.56 21.02
CA ILE A 340 -0.51 19.96 19.81
C ILE A 340 -0.64 21.51 19.79
N PRO A 341 -0.29 22.18 18.68
CA PRO A 341 -0.56 23.61 18.49
C PRO A 341 -2.04 23.94 18.63
N ASN A 342 -2.36 25.08 19.23
CA ASN A 342 -3.75 25.55 19.37
C ASN A 342 -4.67 24.50 20.04
N LYS A 343 -4.27 23.99 21.20
CA LYS A 343 -5.00 22.98 21.99
C LYS A 343 -6.52 23.22 22.05
N ASN A 344 -6.97 24.46 22.20
CA ASN A 344 -8.40 24.79 22.28
C ASN A 344 -9.16 24.47 20.99
N ASP A 345 -8.62 24.81 19.81
CA ASP A 345 -9.21 24.44 18.51
C ASP A 345 -9.28 22.92 18.35
N MET A 346 -8.23 22.20 18.75
CA MET A 346 -8.22 20.73 18.71
C MET A 346 -9.31 20.13 19.61
N LEU A 347 -9.53 20.70 20.80
CA LEU A 347 -10.55 20.24 21.73
C LEU A 347 -11.97 20.51 21.23
N GLU A 348 -12.21 21.66 20.61
CA GLU A 348 -13.49 21.96 19.96
C GLU A 348 -13.79 20.92 18.87
N ARG A 349 -12.80 20.61 18.03
CA ARG A 349 -12.95 19.57 16.99
C ARG A 349 -13.20 18.17 17.55
N ILE A 350 -12.51 17.80 18.64
CA ILE A 350 -12.76 16.53 19.35
C ILE A 350 -14.19 16.51 19.88
N ALA A 351 -14.63 17.60 20.54
CA ALA A 351 -15.98 17.73 21.08
C ALA A 351 -17.05 17.60 19.98
N ASP A 352 -16.87 18.27 18.85
CA ASP A 352 -17.77 18.21 17.70
C ASP A 352 -17.90 16.77 17.16
N LYS A 353 -16.79 16.03 17.06
CA LYS A 353 -16.79 14.62 16.62
C LYS A 353 -17.34 13.65 17.66
N MET A 354 -17.24 14.00 18.95
CA MET A 354 -17.88 13.22 20.01
C MET A 354 -19.39 13.44 20.08
N GLY A 355 -19.86 14.61 19.65
CA GLY A 355 -21.25 15.05 19.82
C GLY A 355 -21.53 15.52 21.25
N THR A 356 -22.66 16.21 21.45
CA THR A 356 -23.08 16.70 22.78
C THR A 356 -23.71 15.57 23.61
N THR A 357 -22.86 14.76 24.24
CA THR A 357 -23.27 13.74 25.21
C THR A 357 -22.75 14.09 26.62
N LYS A 358 -23.30 13.42 27.63
CA LYS A 358 -22.83 13.51 29.02
C LYS A 358 -21.38 13.05 29.14
N GLU A 359 -20.99 12.06 28.34
CA GLU A 359 -19.66 11.49 28.22
C GLU A 359 -18.67 12.51 27.64
N THR A 360 -19.05 13.22 26.57
CA THR A 360 -18.24 14.33 26.00
C THR A 360 -17.99 15.42 27.02
N THR A 361 -19.03 15.81 27.76
CA THR A 361 -18.94 16.85 28.79
C THR A 361 -17.99 16.43 29.92
N LYS A 362 -18.10 15.18 30.39
CA LYS A 362 -17.19 14.60 31.39
C LYS A 362 -15.74 14.55 30.90
N PHE A 363 -15.53 14.10 29.66
CA PHE A 363 -14.19 14.04 29.06
C PHE A 363 -13.53 15.42 28.98
N ILE A 364 -14.23 16.41 28.40
CA ILE A 364 -13.74 17.79 28.30
C ILE A 364 -13.42 18.37 29.69
N TYR A 365 -14.22 18.03 30.70
CA TYR A 365 -13.97 18.45 32.07
C TYR A 365 -12.69 17.82 32.65
N LYS A 366 -12.45 16.52 32.42
CA LYS A 366 -11.26 15.80 32.88
C LYS A 366 -9.96 16.24 32.16
N VAL A 367 -10.05 16.61 30.89
CA VAL A 367 -8.91 17.12 30.07
C VAL A 367 -8.58 18.59 30.39
N GLY A 368 -9.38 19.23 31.27
CA GLY A 368 -9.02 20.44 32.00
C GLY A 368 -9.03 21.74 31.20
N ALA A 369 -9.65 21.77 30.02
CA ALA A 369 -9.24 22.73 28.99
C ALA A 369 -10.28 23.77 28.54
N LEU A 370 -11.42 23.85 29.20
CA LEU A 370 -12.36 24.95 28.99
C LEU A 370 -12.23 26.02 30.07
N SER A 371 -12.37 27.28 29.66
CA SER A 371 -12.65 28.36 30.60
C SER A 371 -13.93 28.06 31.38
N VAL A 372 -14.08 28.63 32.58
CA VAL A 372 -15.29 28.45 33.40
C VAL A 372 -16.56 28.78 32.61
N GLN A 373 -16.50 29.76 31.70
CA GLN A 373 -17.63 30.18 30.87
C GLN A 373 -18.03 29.15 29.80
N GLU A 374 -17.07 28.48 29.16
CA GLU A 374 -17.34 27.43 28.17
C GLU A 374 -17.82 26.14 28.84
N LYS A 375 -17.29 25.83 30.04
CA LYS A 375 -17.82 24.75 30.89
C LYS A 375 -19.29 24.99 31.23
N LEU A 376 -19.65 26.23 31.56
CA LEU A 376 -21.02 26.65 31.82
C LEU A 376 -21.91 26.54 30.57
N ARG A 377 -21.42 26.94 29.40
CA ARG A 377 -22.19 26.87 28.15
C ARG A 377 -22.55 25.43 27.77
N LEU A 378 -21.63 24.47 27.88
CA LEU A 378 -21.89 23.06 27.59
C LEU A 378 -22.79 22.36 28.62
N LEU A 379 -22.69 22.77 29.89
CA LEU A 379 -23.59 22.30 30.94
C LEU A 379 -25.03 22.79 30.72
N LEU A 380 -25.20 24.03 30.22
CA LEU A 380 -26.50 24.66 29.99
C LEU A 380 -27.14 24.30 28.64
N SER A 381 -26.39 23.69 27.72
CA SER A 381 -26.92 23.23 26.42
C SER A 381 -27.44 21.79 26.44
N GLN A 382 -27.44 21.12 27.59
CA GLN A 382 -28.05 19.80 27.73
C GLN A 382 -29.58 19.96 27.74
N PRO A 383 -30.36 19.24 26.90
CA PRO A 383 -31.79 19.17 27.10
C PRO A 383 -32.05 18.51 28.46
N GLU A 384 -32.95 19.11 29.26
CA GLU A 384 -33.33 18.54 30.55
C GLU A 384 -33.77 17.08 30.35
N PRO A 385 -33.32 16.15 31.22
CA PRO A 385 -33.78 14.78 31.14
C PRO A 385 -35.30 14.76 31.40
N ALA A 386 -36.03 14.18 30.44
CA ALA A 386 -37.47 13.93 30.54
C ALA A 386 -37.80 12.95 31.68
#